data_AF-A0A8T5GKR5-F1
#
_entry.id   AF-A0A8T5GKR5-F1
#
_cell.length_a   1.000
_cell.length_b   1.000
_cell.length_c   1.000
_cell.angle_alpha   90.00
_cell.angle_beta   90.00
_cell.angle_gamma   90.00
#
_symmetry.space_group_name_H-M   'P 1'
#
loop_
_entity.id
_entity.type
_entity.pdbx_description
1 polymer ?
#
loop_
_entity_poly.entity_id
_entity_poly.type
_entity_poly.pdbx_seq_one_letter_code
_entity_poly.pdbx_strand_id
1 'polypeptide(L)'
;MLLKDQLQRWAIGRFLTEIQDSDEVHISDRRLADKRLDLLHRLSVFRAGLFGLISGMFVVSIALWLHEWEGADGWNNYTFFGAVAFAGFLSTSLELVFIYGDSLKTAARMAKVLGIPEEELQKFELEESIPHWLIHAALGAPGFQGTMFGIDPLARIGKLGMMIRKILKKFRVAVSATLFKSIVRRMWVQLIGRTALRAFVELVSLPFFVVINAVGMNSMMRDMRSRLVGHELTPALLEHTFPEGLENVSPALHRAIYDGVQEQITSARFIHPNQIRVLHLIGEPQPNNQVISADEQRRASRFLLAMFALSGRLSYRCRRIIRRLETNLGREEVSL
;
A
#
# COMPACT_ATOMS: atom_id res chain seq x y z
N MET A 1 10.59 -9.53 -18.57
CA MET A 1 10.88 -10.44 -17.43
C MET A 1 12.10 -9.93 -16.67
N LEU A 2 13.27 -9.81 -17.32
CA LEU A 2 14.52 -9.24 -16.77
C LEU A 2 14.39 -7.95 -15.92
N LEU A 3 13.67 -6.91 -16.39
CA LEU A 3 13.58 -5.64 -15.68
C LEU A 3 12.82 -5.73 -14.34
N LYS A 4 11.81 -6.61 -14.28
CA LYS A 4 11.00 -6.82 -13.06
C LYS A 4 11.85 -7.50 -11.98
N ASP A 5 12.60 -8.52 -12.38
CA ASP A 5 13.46 -9.28 -11.47
C ASP A 5 14.68 -8.46 -11.01
N GLN A 6 15.17 -7.52 -11.84
CA GLN A 6 16.20 -6.56 -11.44
C GLN A 6 15.65 -5.54 -10.43
N LEU A 7 14.47 -4.98 -10.67
CA LEU A 7 13.84 -4.03 -9.74
C LEU A 7 13.54 -4.68 -8.39
N GLN A 8 13.05 -5.92 -8.40
CA GLN A 8 12.78 -6.69 -7.18
C GLN A 8 14.07 -6.98 -6.41
N ARG A 9 15.15 -7.40 -7.08
CA ARG A 9 16.45 -7.60 -6.43
C ARG A 9 17.02 -6.32 -5.84
N TRP A 10 16.95 -5.21 -6.56
CA TRP A 10 17.37 -3.90 -6.05
C TRP A 10 16.55 -3.47 -4.83
N ALA A 11 15.23 -3.70 -4.85
CA ALA A 11 14.35 -3.42 -3.72
C ALA A 11 14.71 -4.24 -2.48
N ILE A 12 14.92 -5.55 -2.65
CA ILE A 12 15.35 -6.46 -1.57
C ILE A 12 16.69 -6.00 -1.00
N GLY A 13 17.68 -5.75 -1.86
CA GLY A 13 18.99 -5.27 -1.43
C GLY A 13 18.90 -3.97 -0.64
N ARG A 14 18.10 -3.01 -1.10
CA ARG A 14 17.91 -1.72 -0.42
C ARG A 14 17.26 -1.87 0.95
N PHE A 15 16.29 -2.76 1.07
CA PHE A 15 15.59 -3.06 2.33
C PHE A 15 16.54 -3.73 3.34
N LEU A 16 17.25 -4.78 2.91
CA LEU A 16 18.19 -5.52 3.77
C LEU A 16 19.37 -4.65 4.22
N THR A 17 19.92 -3.83 3.32
CA THR A 17 21.00 -2.89 3.66
C THR A 17 20.55 -1.93 4.76
N GLU A 18 19.32 -1.39 4.67
CA GLU A 18 18.83 -0.51 5.73
C GLU A 18 18.54 -1.23 7.04
N ILE A 19 18.12 -2.51 7.02
CA ILE A 19 17.98 -3.29 8.25
C ILE A 19 19.32 -3.38 8.98
N GLN A 20 20.41 -3.62 8.25
CA GLN A 20 21.76 -3.72 8.81
C GLN A 20 22.30 -2.36 9.26
N ASP A 21 22.17 -1.32 8.44
CA ASP A 21 22.79 0.00 8.66
C ASP A 21 22.01 0.91 9.61
N SER A 22 20.73 0.64 9.87
CA SER A 22 19.87 1.53 10.65
C SER A 22 20.14 1.47 12.15
N ASP A 23 20.33 2.64 12.77
CA ASP A 23 20.47 2.81 14.24
C ASP A 23 19.16 2.64 15.04
N GLU A 24 18.02 2.43 14.37
CA GLU A 24 16.74 2.20 15.07
C GLU A 24 16.79 0.92 15.92
N VAL A 25 16.26 1.01 17.13
CA VAL A 25 16.19 -0.07 18.12
C VAL A 25 14.72 -0.41 18.40
N HIS A 26 14.46 -1.65 18.78
CA HIS A 26 13.14 -2.07 19.24
C HIS A 26 12.68 -1.24 20.45
N ILE A 27 11.45 -0.75 20.40
CA ILE A 27 10.82 0.02 21.47
C ILE A 27 9.69 -0.82 22.07
N SER A 28 9.88 -1.31 23.30
CA SER A 28 8.89 -2.16 23.98
C SER A 28 7.64 -1.41 24.43
N ASP A 29 7.74 -0.11 24.74
CA ASP A 29 6.56 0.71 25.03
C ASP A 29 5.82 1.06 23.73
N ARG A 30 4.63 0.49 23.57
CA ARG A 30 3.77 0.67 22.41
C ARG A 30 3.47 2.14 22.08
N ARG A 31 3.24 2.98 23.09
CA ARG A 31 2.92 4.40 22.86
C ARG A 31 4.12 5.16 22.31
N LEU A 32 5.33 4.82 22.76
CA LEU A 32 6.56 5.39 22.25
C LEU A 32 6.90 4.85 20.86
N ALA A 33 6.68 3.54 20.63
CA ALA A 33 6.81 2.92 19.33
C ALA A 33 5.89 3.60 18.31
N ASP A 34 4.60 3.78 18.62
CA ASP A 34 3.65 4.43 17.71
C ASP A 34 4.00 5.89 17.42
N LYS A 35 4.50 6.65 18.42
CA LYS A 35 5.04 8.01 18.20
C LYS A 35 6.24 8.00 17.26
N ARG A 36 7.16 7.03 17.40
CA ARG A 36 8.32 6.88 16.51
C ARG A 36 7.89 6.51 15.09
N LEU A 37 6.93 5.59 14.95
CA LEU A 37 6.35 5.22 13.65
C LEU A 37 5.67 6.41 12.98
N ASP A 38 4.90 7.22 13.72
CA ASP A 38 4.29 8.45 13.22
C ASP A 38 5.33 9.46 12.73
N LEU A 39 6.45 9.59 13.44
CA LEU A 39 7.54 10.47 13.05
C LEU A 39 8.20 9.98 11.76
N LEU A 40 8.57 8.69 11.68
CA LEU A 40 9.15 8.09 10.47
C LEU A 40 8.21 8.25 9.27
N HIS A 41 6.91 8.01 9.48
CA HIS A 41 5.87 8.23 8.47
C HIS A 41 5.87 9.67 7.97
N ARG A 42 5.77 10.65 8.87
CA ARG A 42 5.68 12.08 8.52
C ARG A 42 6.95 12.54 7.80
N LEU A 43 8.12 12.08 8.24
CA LEU A 43 9.40 12.41 7.60
C LEU A 43 9.50 11.85 6.18
N SER A 44 9.04 10.62 5.93
CA SER A 44 9.02 10.06 4.57
C SER A 44 8.04 10.80 3.66
N VAL A 45 6.85 11.17 4.17
CA VAL A 45 5.88 12.00 3.42
C VAL A 45 6.47 13.37 3.07
N PHE A 46 7.15 14.01 4.02
CA PHE A 46 7.81 15.30 3.79
C PHE A 46 8.93 15.18 2.74
N ARG A 47 9.80 14.18 2.86
CA ARG A 47 10.88 13.91 1.89
C ARG A 47 10.32 13.63 0.49
N ALA A 48 9.23 12.89 0.37
CA ALA A 48 8.56 12.65 -0.91
C ALA A 48 8.03 13.95 -1.53
N GLY A 49 7.46 14.85 -0.73
CA GLY A 49 7.08 16.19 -1.16
C GLY A 49 8.28 16.99 -1.68
N LEU A 50 9.42 16.93 -0.97
CA LEU A 50 10.66 17.60 -1.37
C LEU A 50 11.24 17.03 -2.67
N PHE A 51 11.27 15.70 -2.84
CA PHE A 51 11.68 15.07 -4.10
C PHE A 51 10.77 15.51 -5.26
N GLY A 52 9.45 15.64 -5.00
CA GLY A 52 8.51 16.19 -5.96
C GLY A 52 8.78 17.64 -6.34
N LEU A 53 9.15 18.47 -5.37
CA LEU A 53 9.54 19.85 -5.61
C LEU A 53 10.80 19.94 -6.47
N ILE A 54 11.86 19.21 -6.10
CA ILE A 54 13.14 19.20 -6.81
C ILE A 54 12.97 18.68 -8.24
N SER A 55 12.25 17.56 -8.40
CA SER A 55 11.91 16.99 -9.71
C SER A 55 11.14 17.99 -10.58
N GLY A 56 10.13 18.65 -10.00
CA GLY A 56 9.37 19.70 -10.66
C GLY A 56 10.23 20.89 -11.09
N MET A 57 11.05 21.43 -10.17
CA MET A 57 11.94 22.56 -10.44
C MET A 57 12.93 22.24 -11.55
N PHE A 58 13.44 21.01 -11.62
CA PHE A 58 14.32 20.58 -12.72
C PHE A 58 13.61 20.68 -14.07
N VAL A 59 12.36 20.22 -14.17
CA VAL A 59 11.58 20.29 -15.41
C VAL A 59 11.29 21.74 -15.82
N VAL A 60 10.93 22.59 -14.85
CA VAL A 60 10.72 24.04 -15.09
C VAL A 60 12.03 24.69 -15.57
N SER A 61 13.16 24.37 -14.94
CA SER A 61 14.47 24.92 -15.31
C SER A 61 14.85 24.55 -16.75
N ILE A 62 14.64 23.30 -17.15
CA ILE A 62 14.87 22.85 -18.54
C ILE A 62 13.94 23.57 -19.51
N ALA A 63 12.68 23.76 -19.15
CA ALA A 63 11.71 24.44 -20.02
C ALA A 63 12.04 25.93 -20.20
N LEU A 64 12.44 26.63 -19.14
CA LEU A 64 12.94 28.01 -19.21
C LEU A 64 14.21 28.11 -20.05
N TRP A 65 15.16 27.20 -19.83
CA TRP A 65 16.39 27.16 -20.61
C TRP A 65 16.11 26.93 -22.10
N LEU A 66 15.20 26.00 -22.45
CA LEU A 66 14.82 25.73 -23.83
C LEU A 66 13.99 26.87 -24.48
N HIS A 67 13.29 27.67 -23.68
CA HIS A 67 12.51 28.81 -24.19
C HIS A 67 13.42 29.87 -24.82
N GLU A 68 14.63 30.07 -24.30
CA GLU A 68 15.62 30.99 -24.88
C GLU A 68 16.09 30.56 -26.30
N TRP A 69 15.86 29.31 -26.67
CA TRP A 69 16.22 28.73 -27.97
C TRP A 69 15.03 28.66 -28.94
N GLU A 70 13.83 29.11 -28.51
CA GLU A 70 12.60 29.13 -29.31
C GLU A 70 12.74 30.19 -30.42
N GLY A 71 13.21 29.76 -31.60
CA GLY A 71 13.47 30.63 -32.76
C GLY A 71 14.81 30.39 -33.48
N ALA A 72 15.68 29.52 -32.96
CA ALA A 72 16.88 29.09 -33.66
C ALA A 72 16.54 28.19 -34.88
N ASP A 73 17.39 28.19 -35.90
CA ASP A 73 17.17 27.36 -37.10
C ASP A 73 17.08 25.86 -36.73
N GLY A 74 15.98 25.22 -37.14
CA GLY A 74 15.66 23.82 -36.82
C GLY A 74 14.87 23.60 -35.52
N TRP A 75 14.63 24.65 -34.73
CA TRP A 75 13.91 24.60 -33.46
C TRP A 75 12.41 24.91 -33.68
N ASN A 76 11.53 23.90 -33.73
CA ASN A 76 10.06 24.08 -33.84
C ASN A 76 9.30 23.71 -32.53
N ASN A 77 7.99 24.02 -32.48
CA ASN A 77 7.15 23.71 -31.32
C ASN A 77 7.15 22.22 -30.92
N TYR A 78 7.13 21.31 -31.89
CA TYR A 78 7.14 19.86 -31.66
C TYR A 78 8.43 19.37 -31.04
N THR A 79 9.59 19.86 -31.48
CA THR A 79 10.87 19.50 -30.84
C THR A 79 10.88 19.97 -29.38
N PHE A 80 10.11 21.01 -29.02
CA PHE A 80 10.26 21.76 -27.76
C PHE A 80 9.48 21.02 -26.71
N PHE A 81 8.23 20.71 -27.07
CA PHE A 81 7.42 19.78 -26.33
C PHE A 81 8.07 18.40 -26.24
N GLY A 82 8.77 17.95 -27.28
CA GLY A 82 9.53 16.69 -27.27
C GLY A 82 10.62 16.67 -26.21
N ALA A 83 11.52 17.66 -26.22
CA ALA A 83 12.63 17.78 -25.28
C ALA A 83 12.16 17.97 -23.83
N VAL A 84 11.18 18.85 -23.62
CA VAL A 84 10.58 19.11 -22.30
C VAL A 84 9.83 17.87 -21.77
N ALA A 85 9.14 17.13 -22.63
CA ALA A 85 8.50 15.87 -22.25
C ALA A 85 9.53 14.79 -21.89
N PHE A 86 10.63 14.72 -22.63
CA PHE A 86 11.72 13.78 -22.35
C PHE A 86 12.41 14.08 -21.02
N ALA A 87 12.74 15.35 -20.75
CA ALA A 87 13.28 15.79 -19.46
C ALA A 87 12.31 15.49 -18.31
N GLY A 88 11.02 15.75 -18.51
CA GLY A 88 9.96 15.39 -17.55
C GLY A 88 9.86 13.89 -17.29
N PHE A 89 9.98 13.07 -18.33
CA PHE A 89 9.99 11.61 -18.21
C PHE A 89 11.19 11.12 -17.41
N LEU A 90 12.39 11.62 -17.70
CA LEU A 90 13.62 11.24 -16.99
C LEU A 90 13.55 11.67 -15.52
N SER A 91 13.15 12.90 -15.25
CA SER A 91 13.03 13.45 -13.89
C SER A 91 12.01 12.66 -13.06
N THR A 92 10.84 12.35 -13.63
CA THR A 92 9.82 11.52 -12.96
C THR A 92 10.32 10.09 -12.70
N SER A 93 11.09 9.52 -13.63
CA SER A 93 11.63 8.17 -13.48
C SER A 93 12.62 8.11 -12.31
N LEU A 94 13.50 9.10 -12.19
CA LEU A 94 14.44 9.22 -11.07
C LEU A 94 13.70 9.49 -9.75
N GLU A 95 12.74 10.42 -9.77
CA GLU A 95 11.87 10.73 -8.62
C GLU A 95 11.19 9.48 -8.06
N LEU A 96 10.61 8.64 -8.92
CA LEU A 96 9.96 7.40 -8.51
C LEU A 96 10.96 6.42 -7.86
N VAL A 97 12.18 6.31 -8.40
CA VAL A 97 13.24 5.47 -7.80
C VAL A 97 13.60 5.97 -6.40
N PHE A 98 13.73 7.28 -6.21
CA PHE A 98 14.01 7.87 -4.89
C PHE A 98 12.86 7.68 -3.90
N ILE A 99 11.62 7.97 -4.31
CA ILE A 99 10.43 7.78 -3.48
C ILE A 99 10.31 6.31 -3.06
N TYR A 100 10.43 5.39 -4.01
CA TYR A 100 10.33 3.98 -3.72
C TYR A 100 11.45 3.50 -2.80
N GLY A 101 12.70 3.90 -3.07
CA GLY A 101 13.85 3.58 -2.21
C GLY A 101 13.70 4.13 -0.79
N ASP A 102 13.21 5.37 -0.64
CA ASP A 102 12.94 5.96 0.68
C ASP A 102 11.83 5.21 1.42
N SER A 103 10.82 4.77 0.68
CA SER A 103 9.69 4.05 1.26
C SER A 103 10.11 2.72 1.88
N LEU A 104 11.00 1.98 1.21
CA LEU A 104 11.56 0.73 1.71
C LEU A 104 12.50 0.94 2.89
N LYS A 105 13.36 1.97 2.84
CA LYS A 105 14.21 2.33 3.98
C LYS A 105 13.38 2.64 5.22
N THR A 106 12.32 3.42 5.03
CA THR A 106 11.42 3.78 6.12
C THR A 106 10.69 2.55 6.66
N ALA A 107 10.26 1.62 5.80
CA ALA A 107 9.66 0.36 6.23
C ALA A 107 10.64 -0.54 7.01
N ALA A 108 11.91 -0.61 6.61
CA ALA A 108 12.96 -1.33 7.34
C ALA A 108 13.16 -0.75 8.75
N ARG A 109 13.24 0.58 8.85
CA ARG A 109 13.30 1.29 10.14
C ARG A 109 12.09 1.02 11.02
N MET A 110 10.89 1.05 10.45
CA MET A 110 9.65 0.71 11.16
C MET A 110 9.65 -0.75 11.66
N ALA A 111 10.20 -1.69 10.88
CA ALA A 111 10.33 -3.09 11.29
C ALA A 111 11.26 -3.25 12.50
N LYS A 112 12.40 -2.53 12.53
CA LYS A 112 13.31 -2.52 13.69
C LYS A 112 12.66 -1.93 14.93
N VAL A 113 11.93 -0.81 14.80
CA VAL A 113 11.17 -0.21 15.92
C VAL A 113 10.16 -1.21 16.52
N LEU A 114 9.49 -1.98 15.67
CA LEU A 114 8.53 -3.02 16.07
C LEU A 114 9.19 -4.32 16.54
N GLY A 115 10.51 -4.45 16.47
CA GLY A 115 11.23 -5.64 16.94
C GLY A 115 10.98 -6.89 16.10
N ILE A 116 10.64 -6.74 14.82
CA ILE A 116 10.43 -7.89 13.93
C ILE A 116 11.76 -8.63 13.76
N PRO A 117 11.83 -9.96 14.01
CA PRO A 117 13.07 -10.72 13.93
C PRO A 117 13.74 -10.61 12.56
N GLU A 118 15.06 -10.39 12.52
CA GLU A 118 15.80 -10.27 11.27
C GLU A 118 15.67 -11.53 10.40
N GLU A 119 15.58 -12.71 11.02
CA GLU A 119 15.34 -13.98 10.34
C GLU A 119 14.01 -13.99 9.56
N GLU A 120 12.95 -13.36 10.10
CA GLU A 120 11.67 -13.21 9.40
C GLU A 120 11.77 -12.19 8.26
N LEU A 121 12.59 -11.16 8.45
CA LEU A 121 12.86 -10.13 7.45
C LEU A 121 13.84 -10.58 6.34
N GLN A 122 14.56 -11.69 6.53
CA GLN A 122 15.45 -12.28 5.54
C GLN A 122 14.78 -13.37 4.69
N LYS A 123 13.59 -13.86 5.06
CA LYS A 123 12.82 -14.89 4.34
C LYS A 123 12.13 -14.37 3.06
N PHE A 124 12.78 -13.53 2.26
CA PHE A 124 12.17 -12.84 1.10
C PHE A 124 11.71 -13.77 -0.05
N GLU A 125 12.18 -15.02 -0.08
CA GLU A 125 11.81 -16.03 -1.08
C GLU A 125 10.38 -16.56 -0.89
N LEU A 126 9.86 -16.48 0.33
CA LEU A 126 8.48 -16.87 0.60
C LEU A 126 7.53 -15.77 0.14
N GLU A 127 6.54 -16.14 -0.68
CA GLU A 127 5.46 -15.24 -1.12
C GLU A 127 4.65 -14.67 0.06
N GLU A 128 4.74 -15.33 1.21
CA GLU A 128 4.10 -14.97 2.47
C GLU A 128 5.00 -14.15 3.41
N SER A 129 6.18 -13.75 2.97
CA SER A 129 7.11 -13.02 3.83
C SER A 129 6.79 -11.53 3.92
N ILE A 130 7.08 -10.96 5.09
CA ILE A 130 6.95 -9.52 5.36
C ILE A 130 7.70 -8.67 4.31
N PRO A 131 8.97 -8.95 3.95
CA PRO A 131 9.70 -8.17 2.94
C PRO A 131 9.02 -8.22 1.57
N HIS A 132 8.55 -9.40 1.15
CA HIS A 132 7.84 -9.55 -0.12
C HIS A 132 6.60 -8.65 -0.15
N TRP A 133 5.83 -8.64 0.93
CA TRP A 133 4.65 -7.78 1.06
C TRP A 133 4.98 -6.29 1.14
N LEU A 134 6.06 -5.89 1.80
CA LEU A 134 6.50 -4.50 1.86
C LEU A 134 6.94 -4.00 0.48
N ILE A 135 7.67 -4.81 -0.28
CA ILE A 135 8.04 -4.52 -1.67
C ILE A 135 6.78 -4.33 -2.52
N HIS A 136 5.81 -5.23 -2.39
CA HIS A 136 4.54 -5.11 -3.10
C HIS A 136 3.74 -3.86 -2.68
N ALA A 137 3.72 -3.53 -1.39
CA ALA A 137 3.08 -2.31 -0.87
C ALA A 137 3.74 -1.05 -1.42
N ALA A 138 5.07 -1.03 -1.43
CA ALA A 138 5.87 0.07 -1.97
C ALA A 138 5.65 0.24 -3.49
N LEU A 139 5.40 -0.86 -4.22
CA LEU A 139 5.01 -0.80 -5.64
C LEU A 139 3.54 -0.41 -5.84
N GLY A 140 2.79 -0.20 -4.75
CA GLY A 140 1.34 0.03 -4.78
C GLY A 140 0.55 -1.19 -5.29
N ALA A 141 1.16 -2.36 -5.35
CA ALA A 141 0.52 -3.59 -5.78
C ALA A 141 -0.54 -4.03 -4.75
N PRO A 142 -1.70 -4.56 -5.19
CA PRO A 142 -2.66 -5.15 -4.28
C PRO A 142 -2.03 -6.35 -3.55
N GLY A 143 -2.58 -6.74 -2.40
CA GLY A 143 -2.18 -7.96 -1.69
C GLY A 143 -2.34 -9.22 -2.54
N PHE A 144 -2.06 -10.39 -1.96
CA PHE A 144 -2.04 -11.66 -2.69
C PHE A 144 -3.37 -11.95 -3.40
N GLN A 145 -3.33 -12.39 -4.65
CA GLN A 145 -4.52 -12.61 -5.50
C GLN A 145 -4.64 -14.05 -6.02
N GLY A 146 -3.75 -14.94 -5.60
CA GLY A 146 -3.85 -16.37 -5.87
C GLY A 146 -4.74 -17.08 -4.86
N THR A 147 -4.90 -18.39 -5.03
CA THR A 147 -5.55 -19.26 -4.05
C THR A 147 -4.59 -19.60 -2.93
N MET A 148 -4.98 -19.38 -1.68
CA MET A 148 -4.19 -19.71 -0.49
C MET A 148 -5.13 -20.17 0.62
N PHE A 149 -4.74 -21.19 1.40
CA PHE A 149 -5.61 -21.84 2.39
C PHE A 149 -6.97 -22.25 1.80
N GLY A 150 -7.01 -22.77 0.56
CA GLY A 150 -8.28 -23.11 -0.12
C GLY A 150 -9.20 -21.91 -0.44
N ILE A 151 -8.80 -20.67 -0.16
CA ILE A 151 -9.57 -19.46 -0.44
C ILE A 151 -9.10 -18.84 -1.75
N ASP A 152 -10.01 -18.73 -2.73
CA ASP A 152 -9.80 -17.92 -3.93
C ASP A 152 -10.41 -16.52 -3.75
N PRO A 153 -9.61 -15.44 -3.63
CA PRO A 153 -10.12 -14.07 -3.50
C PRO A 153 -10.98 -13.63 -4.68
N LEU A 154 -10.86 -14.31 -5.82
CA LEU A 154 -11.48 -13.96 -7.09
C LEU A 154 -12.73 -14.80 -7.38
N ALA A 155 -13.08 -15.77 -6.53
CA ALA A 155 -14.18 -16.70 -6.73
C ALA A 155 -15.52 -16.00 -7.04
N ARG A 156 -15.76 -14.81 -6.45
CA ARG A 156 -17.00 -14.04 -6.60
C ARG A 156 -16.95 -12.97 -7.71
N ILE A 157 -15.93 -12.99 -8.58
CA ILE A 157 -15.83 -12.03 -9.69
C ILE A 157 -16.61 -12.54 -10.90
N GLY A 158 -17.69 -11.83 -11.27
CA GLY A 158 -18.40 -12.08 -12.53
C GLY A 158 -17.52 -11.82 -13.77
N LYS A 159 -17.89 -12.41 -14.91
CA LYS A 159 -17.13 -12.34 -16.19
C LYS A 159 -16.75 -10.90 -16.60
N LEU A 160 -17.66 -9.95 -16.44
CA LEU A 160 -17.43 -8.52 -16.71
C LEU A 160 -16.36 -7.92 -15.79
N GLY A 161 -16.35 -8.31 -14.52
CA GLY A 161 -15.35 -7.86 -13.54
C GLY A 161 -13.94 -8.37 -13.88
N MET A 162 -13.84 -9.59 -14.43
CA MET A 162 -12.55 -10.11 -14.93
C MET A 162 -12.05 -9.35 -16.16
N MET A 163 -12.94 -8.97 -17.07
CA MET A 163 -12.60 -8.20 -18.26
C MET A 163 -12.11 -6.78 -17.90
N ILE A 164 -12.86 -6.06 -17.06
CA ILE A 164 -12.45 -4.75 -16.53
C ILE A 164 -11.10 -4.85 -15.82
N ARG A 165 -10.86 -5.91 -15.04
CA ARG A 165 -9.56 -6.13 -14.38
C ARG A 165 -8.43 -6.38 -15.38
N LYS A 166 -8.65 -7.17 -16.43
CA LYS A 166 -7.62 -7.40 -17.48
C LYS A 166 -7.25 -6.07 -18.14
N ILE A 167 -8.23 -5.21 -18.38
CA ILE A 167 -8.04 -3.85 -18.89
C ILE A 167 -7.25 -3.02 -17.87
N LEU A 168 -7.73 -2.91 -16.63
CA LEU A 168 -7.04 -2.16 -15.56
C LEU A 168 -5.61 -2.66 -15.30
N LYS A 169 -5.35 -3.97 -15.37
CA LYS A 169 -4.00 -4.54 -15.17
C LYS A 169 -3.05 -4.12 -16.29
N LYS A 170 -3.53 -4.06 -17.55
CA LYS A 170 -2.76 -3.53 -18.68
C LYS A 170 -2.58 -2.01 -18.58
N PHE A 171 -3.61 -1.28 -18.17
CA PHE A 171 -3.56 0.18 -18.00
C PHE A 171 -2.78 0.63 -16.77
N ARG A 172 -2.71 -0.13 -15.68
CA ARG A 172 -1.94 0.25 -14.48
C ARG A 172 -0.42 0.26 -14.73
N VAL A 173 0.03 -0.49 -15.74
CA VAL A 173 1.40 -0.41 -16.26
C VAL A 173 1.54 0.74 -17.28
N ALA A 174 0.47 1.06 -18.02
CA ALA A 174 0.44 2.12 -19.03
C ALA A 174 -0.01 3.50 -18.52
N VAL A 175 -0.40 3.64 -17.25
CA VAL A 175 -0.72 4.89 -16.54
C VAL A 175 0.25 5.00 -15.37
N SER A 176 1.54 4.82 -15.66
CA SER A 176 2.58 5.26 -14.75
C SER A 176 2.31 6.72 -14.40
N ALA A 177 2.57 7.11 -13.16
CA ALA A 177 2.34 8.46 -12.65
C ALA A 177 2.85 9.56 -13.61
N THR A 178 3.83 9.24 -14.46
CA THR A 178 4.37 10.05 -15.56
C THR A 178 3.36 10.45 -16.65
N LEU A 179 2.48 9.54 -17.09
CA LEU A 179 1.45 9.86 -18.09
C LEU A 179 0.29 10.63 -17.47
N PHE A 180 -0.06 10.35 -16.22
CA PHE A 180 -1.05 11.15 -15.51
C PHE A 180 -0.53 12.58 -15.25
N LYS A 181 0.72 12.74 -14.79
CA LYS A 181 1.38 14.04 -14.63
C LYS A 181 1.48 14.79 -15.96
N SER A 182 1.80 14.11 -17.08
CA SER A 182 1.91 14.76 -18.39
C SER A 182 0.55 15.12 -19.01
N ILE A 183 -0.50 14.32 -18.79
CA ILE A 183 -1.87 14.62 -19.23
C ILE A 183 -2.43 15.78 -18.42
N VAL A 184 -2.26 15.78 -17.10
CA VAL A 184 -2.66 16.90 -16.23
C VAL A 184 -1.88 18.15 -16.63
N ARG A 185 -0.55 18.10 -16.78
CA ARG A 185 0.26 19.20 -17.31
C ARG A 185 -0.25 19.70 -18.67
N ARG A 186 -0.58 18.80 -19.59
CA ARG A 186 -1.10 19.13 -20.93
C ARG A 186 -2.47 19.79 -20.87
N MET A 187 -3.38 19.31 -20.02
CA MET A 187 -4.70 19.91 -19.81
C MET A 187 -4.58 21.32 -19.21
N TRP A 188 -3.73 21.51 -18.19
CA TRP A 188 -3.52 22.82 -17.56
C TRP A 188 -2.82 23.82 -18.49
N VAL A 189 -1.80 23.38 -19.23
CA VAL A 189 -1.09 24.22 -20.23
C VAL A 189 -2.03 24.62 -21.38
N GLN A 190 -2.95 23.75 -21.79
CA GLN A 190 -3.95 24.06 -22.82
C GLN A 190 -5.08 24.95 -22.32
N LEU A 191 -5.48 24.85 -21.05
CA LEU A 191 -6.52 25.68 -20.43
C LEU A 191 -6.07 27.13 -20.21
N ILE A 192 -4.77 27.37 -19.97
CA ILE A 192 -4.23 28.71 -19.65
C ILE A 192 -3.47 29.32 -20.85
N GLY A 193 -3.18 28.51 -21.87
CA GLY A 193 -2.27 28.85 -22.97
C GLY A 193 -2.87 29.66 -24.11
N ARG A 194 -3.20 30.93 -23.87
CA ARG A 194 -3.06 31.96 -24.91
C ARG A 194 -2.15 33.08 -24.38
N THR A 195 -0.91 33.02 -24.86
CA THR A 195 -0.03 34.16 -25.19
C THR A 195 0.83 34.92 -24.16
N ALA A 196 0.97 34.58 -22.88
CA ALA A 196 2.08 35.20 -22.10
C ALA A 196 2.57 34.45 -20.85
N LEU A 197 1.79 33.54 -20.28
CA LEU A 197 2.05 33.02 -18.94
C LEU A 197 2.56 31.58 -18.90
N ARG A 198 3.26 31.09 -19.94
CA ARG A 198 3.69 29.68 -20.03
C ARG A 198 4.67 29.30 -18.91
N ALA A 199 5.65 30.15 -18.61
CA ALA A 199 6.59 29.97 -17.48
C ALA A 199 5.89 30.01 -16.11
N PHE A 200 4.87 30.86 -15.93
CA PHE A 200 4.11 30.94 -14.68
C PHE A 200 3.22 29.70 -14.48
N VAL A 201 2.63 29.17 -15.56
CA VAL A 201 1.86 27.91 -15.51
C VAL A 201 2.73 26.75 -15.03
N GLU A 202 3.99 26.73 -15.43
CA GLU A 202 4.95 25.72 -14.97
C GLU A 202 5.31 25.88 -13.49
N LEU A 203 5.48 27.10 -12.99
CA LEU A 203 5.68 27.37 -11.56
C LEU A 203 4.43 27.01 -10.72
N VAL A 204 3.23 27.31 -11.21
CA VAL A 204 1.95 26.98 -10.56
C VAL A 204 1.74 25.46 -10.43
N SER A 205 2.43 24.66 -11.25
CA SER A 205 2.36 23.20 -11.16
C SER A 205 3.21 22.60 -10.02
N LEU A 206 4.18 23.34 -9.47
CA LEU A 206 5.09 22.84 -8.42
C LEU A 206 4.35 22.39 -7.14
N PRO A 207 3.42 23.17 -6.55
CA PRO A 207 2.67 22.72 -5.38
C PRO A 207 1.89 21.43 -5.63
N PHE A 208 1.37 21.24 -6.85
CA PHE A 208 0.64 20.04 -7.21
C PHE A 208 1.54 18.80 -7.22
N PHE A 209 2.79 18.92 -7.70
CA PHE A 209 3.78 17.84 -7.59
C PHE A 209 4.10 17.49 -6.14
N VAL A 210 4.29 18.49 -5.27
CA VAL A 210 4.52 18.26 -3.84
C VAL A 210 3.35 17.48 -3.24
N VAL A 211 2.11 17.93 -3.47
CA VAL A 211 0.89 17.32 -2.92
C VAL A 211 0.71 15.89 -3.43
N ILE A 212 0.84 15.62 -4.73
CA ILE A 212 0.68 14.26 -5.27
C ILE A 212 1.68 13.30 -4.65
N ASN A 213 2.95 13.68 -4.57
CA ASN A 213 3.98 12.80 -4.02
C ASN A 213 3.80 12.58 -2.52
N ALA A 214 3.44 13.62 -1.77
CA ALA A 214 3.11 13.50 -0.36
C ALA A 214 1.90 12.57 -0.12
N VAL A 215 0.83 12.72 -0.90
CA VAL A 215 -0.36 11.86 -0.81
C VAL A 215 -0.04 10.41 -1.19
N GLY A 216 0.72 10.21 -2.27
CA GLY A 216 1.18 8.90 -2.72
C GLY A 216 2.00 8.19 -1.64
N MET A 217 3.01 8.89 -1.10
CA MET A 217 3.83 8.37 -0.01
C MET A 217 3.03 8.09 1.25
N ASN A 218 2.11 8.99 1.63
CA ASN A 218 1.25 8.78 2.79
C ASN A 218 0.39 7.51 2.65
N SER A 219 -0.14 7.25 1.46
CA SER A 219 -0.88 6.02 1.16
C SER A 219 0.01 4.77 1.27
N MET A 220 1.22 4.82 0.71
CA MET A 220 2.20 3.72 0.76
C MET A 220 2.64 3.43 2.21
N MET A 221 2.95 4.48 2.98
CA MET A 221 3.35 4.36 4.38
C MET A 221 2.24 3.76 5.26
N ARG A 222 0.98 4.19 5.08
CA ARG A 222 -0.16 3.58 5.80
C ARG A 222 -0.28 2.09 5.53
N ASP A 223 -0.12 1.69 4.27
CA ASP A 223 -0.22 0.30 3.85
C ASP A 223 0.95 -0.55 4.37
N MET A 224 2.17 -0.03 4.36
CA MET A 224 3.32 -0.74 4.93
C MET A 224 3.21 -0.84 6.44
N ARG A 225 2.82 0.23 7.13
CA ARG A 225 2.60 0.21 8.58
C ARG A 225 1.54 -0.80 8.99
N SER A 226 0.41 -0.89 8.28
CA SER A 226 -0.64 -1.87 8.64
C SER A 226 -0.15 -3.31 8.53
N ARG A 227 0.72 -3.62 7.57
CA ARG A 227 1.34 -4.94 7.40
C ARG A 227 2.37 -5.25 8.49
N LEU A 228 3.19 -4.27 8.85
CA LEU A 228 4.21 -4.41 9.90
C LEU A 228 3.58 -4.57 11.29
N VAL A 229 2.61 -3.73 11.62
CA VAL A 229 1.92 -3.75 12.92
C VAL A 229 1.16 -5.06 13.12
N GLY A 230 0.76 -5.74 12.05
CA GLY A 230 0.18 -7.08 12.11
C GLY A 230 1.12 -8.12 12.75
N HIS A 231 2.44 -7.92 12.72
CA HIS A 231 3.40 -8.83 13.37
C HIS A 231 3.19 -8.89 14.90
N GLU A 232 2.86 -7.77 15.53
CA GLU A 232 2.66 -7.70 16.98
C GLU A 232 1.18 -7.87 17.36
N LEU A 233 0.27 -7.22 16.60
CA LEU A 233 -1.14 -7.14 17.00
C LEU A 233 -1.94 -8.40 16.69
N THR A 234 -1.56 -9.20 15.69
CA THR A 234 -2.31 -10.41 15.36
C THR A 234 -2.29 -11.46 16.50
N PRO A 235 -1.14 -11.82 17.10
CA PRO A 235 -1.08 -12.74 18.23
C PRO A 235 -1.80 -12.17 19.46
N ALA A 236 -1.57 -10.89 19.78
CA ALA A 236 -2.23 -10.23 20.91
C ALA A 236 -3.76 -10.19 20.74
N LEU A 237 -4.26 -9.98 19.52
CA LEU A 237 -5.69 -10.02 19.23
C LEU A 237 -6.26 -11.43 19.43
N LEU A 238 -5.54 -12.46 18.99
CA LEU A 238 -5.96 -13.85 19.18
C LEU A 238 -5.99 -14.23 20.66
N GLU A 239 -4.96 -13.89 21.42
CA GLU A 239 -4.89 -14.14 22.87
C GLU A 239 -6.01 -13.42 23.63
N HIS A 240 -6.28 -12.16 23.27
CA HIS A 240 -7.37 -11.39 23.89
C HIS A 240 -8.76 -11.94 23.54
N THR A 241 -8.95 -12.42 22.31
CA THR A 241 -10.25 -12.92 21.84
C THR A 241 -10.51 -14.36 22.31
N PHE A 242 -9.46 -15.18 22.39
CA PHE A 242 -9.48 -16.59 22.74
C PHE A 242 -8.49 -16.86 23.88
N PRO A 243 -8.76 -16.36 25.10
CA PRO A 243 -7.90 -16.61 26.26
C PRO A 243 -7.78 -18.09 26.61
N GLU A 244 -8.76 -18.91 26.21
CA GLU A 244 -8.72 -20.37 26.32
C GLU A 244 -7.73 -21.05 25.37
N GLY A 245 -7.13 -20.30 24.43
CA GLY A 245 -6.29 -20.82 23.36
C GLY A 245 -7.10 -21.36 22.17
N LEU A 246 -6.52 -21.32 20.98
CA LEU A 246 -7.17 -21.74 19.73
C LEU A 246 -7.59 -23.22 19.71
N GLU A 247 -6.87 -24.07 20.46
CA GLU A 247 -7.15 -25.51 20.56
C GLU A 247 -8.46 -25.82 21.28
N ASN A 248 -8.88 -24.94 22.19
CA ASN A 248 -10.10 -25.10 22.98
C ASN A 248 -11.31 -24.35 22.40
N VAL A 249 -11.13 -23.68 21.26
CA VAL A 249 -12.22 -22.99 20.56
C VAL A 249 -13.18 -24.01 19.98
N SER A 250 -14.48 -23.79 20.18
CA SER A 250 -15.49 -24.69 19.62
C SER A 250 -15.38 -24.76 18.09
N PRO A 251 -15.64 -25.91 17.45
CA PRO A 251 -15.49 -25.99 16.00
C PRO A 251 -16.52 -25.12 15.26
N ALA A 252 -17.66 -24.79 15.88
CA ALA A 252 -18.63 -23.84 15.33
C ALA A 252 -18.09 -22.39 15.30
N LEU A 253 -17.45 -21.94 16.38
CA LEU A 253 -16.80 -20.64 16.46
C LEU A 253 -15.62 -20.54 15.48
N HIS A 254 -14.78 -21.58 15.43
CA HIS A 254 -13.67 -21.64 14.49
C HIS A 254 -14.16 -21.52 13.03
N ARG A 255 -15.22 -22.26 12.68
CA ARG A 255 -15.84 -22.19 11.35
C ARG A 255 -16.36 -20.78 11.02
N ALA A 256 -17.04 -20.13 11.96
CA ALA A 256 -17.57 -18.78 11.74
C ALA A 256 -16.47 -17.72 11.52
N ILE A 257 -15.34 -17.84 12.23
CA ILE A 257 -14.17 -16.99 12.00
C ILE A 257 -13.61 -17.22 10.60
N TYR A 258 -13.38 -18.48 10.25
CA TYR A 258 -12.83 -18.86 8.95
C TYR A 258 -13.71 -18.37 7.79
N ASP A 259 -15.02 -18.66 7.84
CA ASP A 259 -15.98 -18.24 6.83
C ASP A 259 -16.10 -16.71 6.76
N GLY A 260 -15.99 -16.01 7.89
CA GLY A 260 -15.95 -14.56 7.95
C GLY A 260 -14.71 -13.95 7.29
N VAL A 261 -13.53 -14.52 7.54
CA VAL A 261 -12.27 -14.13 6.88
C VAL A 261 -12.34 -14.43 5.38
N GLN A 262 -12.87 -15.58 4.98
CA GLN A 262 -13.09 -15.95 3.58
C GLN A 262 -14.05 -14.97 2.88
N GLU A 263 -15.16 -14.58 3.51
CA GLU A 263 -16.10 -13.61 2.97
C GLU A 263 -15.43 -12.23 2.79
N GLN A 264 -14.60 -11.82 3.76
CA GLN A 264 -13.82 -10.60 3.67
C GLN A 264 -12.84 -10.63 2.50
N ILE A 265 -12.05 -11.70 2.38
CA ILE A 265 -11.06 -11.90 1.31
C ILE A 265 -11.72 -11.87 -0.07
N THR A 266 -12.80 -12.64 -0.25
CA THR A 266 -13.54 -12.71 -1.51
C THR A 266 -14.21 -11.38 -1.87
N SER A 267 -14.64 -10.61 -0.87
CA SER A 267 -15.22 -9.27 -1.08
C SER A 267 -14.16 -8.23 -1.41
N ALA A 268 -13.01 -8.28 -0.74
CA ALA A 268 -11.86 -7.41 -0.97
C ALA A 268 -11.18 -7.70 -2.32
N ARG A 269 -11.21 -8.96 -2.76
CA ARG A 269 -10.55 -9.51 -3.96
C ARG A 269 -9.03 -9.54 -3.90
N PHE A 270 -8.50 -9.63 -2.69
CA PHE A 270 -7.11 -9.88 -2.37
C PHE A 270 -7.02 -10.38 -0.92
N ILE A 271 -5.95 -11.08 -0.59
CA ILE A 271 -5.62 -11.49 0.79
C ILE A 271 -4.63 -10.47 1.35
N HIS A 272 -4.97 -9.87 2.49
CA HIS A 272 -4.06 -8.98 3.21
C HIS A 272 -3.05 -9.81 4.02
N PRO A 273 -1.77 -9.39 4.13
CA PRO A 273 -0.75 -10.00 4.98
C PRO A 273 -1.22 -10.47 6.37
N ASN A 274 -1.90 -9.58 7.10
CA ASN A 274 -2.39 -9.91 8.44
C ASN A 274 -3.46 -11.02 8.43
N GLN A 275 -4.23 -11.15 7.34
CA GLN A 275 -5.19 -12.25 7.18
C GLN A 275 -4.49 -13.57 6.89
N ILE A 276 -3.42 -13.56 6.08
CA ILE A 276 -2.57 -14.73 5.85
C ILE A 276 -2.04 -15.23 7.19
N ARG A 277 -1.50 -14.33 8.02
CA ARG A 277 -0.97 -14.67 9.33
C ARG A 277 -2.03 -15.26 10.26
N VAL A 278 -3.24 -14.70 10.29
CA VAL A 278 -4.35 -15.29 11.06
C VAL A 278 -4.73 -16.67 10.55
N LEU A 279 -4.90 -16.84 9.24
CA LEU A 279 -5.23 -18.14 8.64
C LEU A 279 -4.18 -19.20 8.97
N HIS A 280 -2.91 -18.80 8.98
CA HIS A 280 -1.80 -19.66 9.36
C HIS A 280 -1.83 -20.10 10.84
N LEU A 281 -2.37 -19.25 11.73
CA LEU A 281 -2.49 -19.53 13.16
C LEU A 281 -3.75 -20.33 13.52
N ILE A 282 -4.89 -20.04 12.88
CA ILE A 282 -6.16 -20.74 13.16
C ILE A 282 -6.25 -22.09 12.44
N GLY A 283 -5.61 -22.23 11.27
CA GLY A 283 -5.66 -23.44 10.45
C GLY A 283 -7.01 -23.64 9.74
N GLU A 284 -7.19 -24.84 9.18
CA GLU A 284 -8.44 -25.20 8.51
C GLU A 284 -9.51 -25.66 9.51
N PRO A 285 -10.77 -25.25 9.34
CA PRO A 285 -11.84 -25.64 10.25
C PRO A 285 -12.21 -27.12 10.07
N GLN A 286 -12.40 -27.82 11.19
CA GLN A 286 -12.93 -29.18 11.17
C GLN A 286 -14.39 -29.18 10.68
N PRO A 287 -14.82 -30.22 9.94
CA PRO A 287 -16.22 -30.36 9.53
C PRO A 287 -17.10 -30.52 10.77
N ASN A 288 -18.02 -29.58 10.98
CA ASN A 288 -18.93 -29.60 12.12
C ASN A 288 -20.33 -29.13 11.70
N ASN A 289 -21.35 -29.82 12.21
CA ASN A 289 -22.77 -29.49 12.01
C ASN A 289 -23.38 -28.74 13.21
N GLN A 290 -22.60 -28.42 14.23
CA GLN A 290 -23.10 -27.65 15.38
C GLN A 290 -23.50 -26.24 14.96
N VAL A 291 -24.66 -25.81 15.47
CA VAL A 291 -25.15 -24.44 15.29
C VAL A 291 -24.37 -23.52 16.20
N ILE A 292 -23.85 -22.42 15.66
CA ILE A 292 -23.16 -21.40 16.44
C ILE A 292 -24.11 -20.73 17.43
N SER A 293 -23.69 -20.62 18.69
CA SER A 293 -24.45 -19.90 19.71
C SER A 293 -24.39 -18.38 19.50
N ALA A 294 -25.33 -17.64 20.07
CA ALA A 294 -25.36 -16.17 19.95
C ALA A 294 -24.09 -15.51 20.55
N ASP A 295 -23.55 -16.07 21.63
CA ASP A 295 -22.33 -15.56 22.26
C ASP A 295 -21.10 -15.82 21.38
N GLU A 296 -20.94 -17.03 20.85
CA GLU A 296 -19.88 -17.34 19.89
C GLU A 296 -19.97 -16.48 18.63
N GLN A 297 -21.18 -16.24 18.12
CA GLN A 297 -21.38 -15.36 16.97
C GLN A 297 -20.96 -13.92 17.28
N ARG A 298 -21.20 -13.44 18.51
CA ARG A 298 -20.76 -12.12 18.97
C ARG A 298 -19.24 -12.08 19.09
N ARG A 299 -18.60 -13.09 19.71
CA ARG A 299 -17.13 -13.23 19.79
C ARG A 299 -16.48 -13.25 18.41
N ALA A 300 -16.99 -14.05 17.48
CA ALA A 300 -16.53 -14.07 16.09
C ALA A 300 -16.65 -12.70 15.43
N SER A 301 -17.77 -12.00 15.66
CA SER A 301 -18.00 -10.68 15.07
C SER A 301 -17.03 -9.61 15.59
N ARG A 302 -16.66 -9.65 16.89
CA ARG A 302 -15.63 -8.78 17.49
C ARG A 302 -14.28 -9.00 16.83
N PHE A 303 -13.87 -10.26 16.74
CA PHE A 303 -12.61 -10.65 16.13
C PHE A 303 -12.51 -10.19 14.68
N LEU A 304 -13.55 -10.47 13.88
CA LEU A 304 -13.59 -10.11 12.47
C LEU A 304 -13.55 -8.58 12.29
N LEU A 305 -14.23 -7.81 13.14
CA LEU A 305 -14.20 -6.35 13.08
C LEU A 305 -12.81 -5.79 13.41
N ALA A 306 -12.15 -6.31 14.45
CA ALA A 306 -10.78 -5.94 14.80
C ALA A 306 -9.79 -6.30 13.68
N MET A 307 -9.92 -7.49 13.10
CA MET A 307 -9.13 -7.93 11.93
C MET A 307 -9.33 -7.04 10.71
N PHE A 308 -10.56 -6.55 10.50
CA PHE A 308 -10.87 -5.56 9.46
C PHE A 308 -10.11 -4.25 9.67
N ALA A 309 -10.05 -3.75 10.89
CA ALA A 309 -9.30 -2.55 11.24
C ALA A 309 -7.80 -2.74 11.03
N LEU A 310 -7.25 -3.90 11.44
CA LEU A 310 -5.82 -4.25 11.26
C LEU A 310 -5.40 -4.33 9.79
N SER A 311 -6.31 -4.69 8.89
CA SER A 311 -6.01 -4.82 7.45
C SER A 311 -5.96 -3.47 6.72
N GLY A 312 -6.20 -2.34 7.42
CA GLY A 312 -5.96 -0.97 6.98
C GLY A 312 -6.88 -0.40 5.89
N ARG A 313 -7.31 -1.21 4.90
CA ARG A 313 -8.16 -0.76 3.79
C ARG A 313 -9.58 -1.28 3.91
N LEU A 314 -10.47 -0.39 4.36
CA LEU A 314 -11.92 -0.61 4.28
C LEU A 314 -12.39 -0.38 2.83
N SER A 315 -12.36 -1.44 2.02
CA SER A 315 -12.97 -1.41 0.69
C SER A 315 -14.46 -1.09 0.80
N TYR A 316 -14.99 -0.27 -0.12
CA TYR A 316 -16.43 -0.03 -0.23
C TYR A 316 -17.23 -1.34 -0.27
N ARG A 317 -16.65 -2.38 -0.90
CA ARG A 317 -17.27 -3.71 -1.03
C ARG A 317 -17.48 -4.42 0.32
N CYS A 318 -16.67 -4.07 1.32
CA CYS A 318 -16.75 -4.68 2.64
C CYS A 318 -17.72 -3.95 3.58
N ARG A 319 -18.26 -2.77 3.21
CA ARG A 319 -19.20 -2.01 4.06
C ARG A 319 -20.41 -2.81 4.49
N ARG A 320 -20.93 -3.67 3.62
CA ARG A 320 -22.08 -4.54 3.95
C ARG A 320 -21.71 -5.57 5.03
N ILE A 321 -20.51 -6.13 4.96
CA ILE A 321 -20.01 -7.08 5.96
C ILE A 321 -19.82 -6.35 7.29
N ILE A 322 -19.14 -5.20 7.28
CA ILE A 322 -18.90 -4.39 8.48
C ILE A 322 -20.21 -4.04 9.19
N ARG A 323 -21.22 -3.54 8.45
CA ARG A 323 -22.54 -3.24 9.01
C ARG A 323 -23.22 -4.47 9.63
N ARG A 324 -23.06 -5.65 9.01
CA ARG A 324 -23.60 -6.91 9.55
C ARG A 324 -22.90 -7.28 10.86
N LEU A 325 -21.57 -7.18 10.90
CA LEU A 325 -20.77 -7.43 12.12
C LEU A 325 -21.17 -6.45 13.23
N GLU A 326 -21.26 -5.15 12.94
CA GLU A 326 -21.73 -4.12 13.88
C GLU A 326 -23.14 -4.41 14.41
N THR A 327 -24.04 -4.88 13.54
CA THR A 327 -25.41 -5.24 13.93
C THR A 327 -25.42 -6.43 14.88
N ASN A 328 -24.55 -7.42 14.67
CA ASN A 328 -24.42 -8.59 15.55
C ASN A 328 -23.86 -8.22 16.95
N LEU A 329 -22.99 -7.21 17.02
CA LEU A 329 -22.41 -6.73 18.29
C LEU A 329 -23.38 -5.85 19.08
N GLY A 330 -24.25 -5.12 18.38
CA GLY A 330 -25.16 -4.14 18.99
C GLY A 330 -24.50 -2.78 19.20
N ARG A 331 -25.33 -1.73 19.37
CA ARG A 331 -24.89 -0.33 19.33
C ARG A 331 -23.94 0.06 20.46
N GLU A 332 -24.16 -0.46 21.67
CA GLU A 332 -23.34 -0.13 22.84
C GLU A 332 -21.90 -0.59 22.64
N GLU A 333 -21.72 -1.82 22.15
CA GLU A 333 -20.41 -2.41 22.02
C GLU A 333 -19.61 -1.85 20.84
N VAL A 334 -20.29 -1.43 19.77
CA VAL A 334 -19.66 -0.74 18.64
C VAL A 334 -19.19 0.68 19.02
N SER A 335 -19.74 1.26 20.09
CA SER A 335 -19.40 2.61 20.53
C SER A 335 -18.20 2.69 21.50
N LEU A 336 -17.75 1.54 22.00
CA LEU A 336 -16.53 1.38 22.80
C LEU A 336 -15.30 1.36 21.90
#